data_AF-A0A3Q4IB17-F1
#
_entry.id   AF-A0A3Q4IB17-F1
#
_cell.length_a   1.000
_cell.length_b   1.000
_cell.length_c   1.000
_cell.angle_alpha   90.00
_cell.angle_beta   90.00
_cell.angle_gamma   90.00
#
_symmetry.space_group_name_H-M   'P 1'
#
loop_
_entity.id
_entity.type
_entity.pdbx_description
1 polymer ?
#
loop_
_entity_poly.entity_id
_entity_poly.type
_entity_poly.pdbx_seq_one_letter_code
_entity_poly.pdbx_strand_id
1 'polypeptide(L)'
;MQTFLGILQLLLVLQRVPAQVTPPPIGYSLFFFLFIFPFKVRCSCQVMDQLVYVYDEYPQSVENIYVPHCVVVRRCSGYCSGEEFKCLPTLERNATLQVNQPMVELTFLEHQQCQCRSFTDNLIFLLNTKSKIISYATADF
;
A
#
# COMPACT_ATOMS: atom_id res chain seq x y z
N MET A 1 32.82 18.90 -40.19
CA MET A 1 32.49 17.61 -40.85
C MET A 1 32.44 16.43 -39.87
N GLN A 2 33.30 16.33 -38.86
CA GLN A 2 33.26 15.24 -37.86
C GLN A 2 32.01 15.20 -36.95
N THR A 3 31.45 16.35 -36.56
CA THR A 3 30.35 16.42 -35.57
C THR A 3 29.03 15.86 -36.09
N PHE A 4 28.72 16.08 -37.37
CA PHE A 4 27.52 15.54 -38.02
C PHE A 4 27.55 14.01 -38.13
N LEU A 5 28.73 13.42 -38.36
CA LEU A 5 28.89 11.98 -38.41
C LEU A 5 28.62 11.33 -37.05
N GLY A 6 29.07 11.98 -35.95
CA GLY A 6 28.86 11.49 -34.59
C GLY A 6 27.39 11.47 -34.18
N ILE A 7 26.63 12.52 -34.52
CA ILE A 7 25.20 12.62 -34.23
C ILE A 7 24.41 11.57 -35.05
N LEU A 8 24.77 11.36 -36.32
CA LEU A 8 24.14 10.36 -37.17
C LEU A 8 24.39 8.92 -36.66
N GLN A 9 25.59 8.63 -36.15
CA GLN A 9 25.91 7.35 -35.52
C GLN A 9 25.14 7.15 -34.21
N LEU A 10 24.98 8.19 -33.39
CA LEU A 10 24.23 8.11 -32.12
C LEU A 10 22.73 7.86 -32.34
N LEU A 11 22.14 8.49 -33.36
CA LEU A 11 20.73 8.26 -33.74
C LEU A 11 20.51 6.83 -34.27
N LEU A 12 21.45 6.28 -35.05
CA LEU A 12 21.39 4.89 -35.52
C LEU A 12 21.51 3.87 -34.38
N VAL A 13 22.27 4.19 -33.33
CA VAL A 13 22.37 3.34 -32.12
C VAL A 13 21.07 3.38 -31.31
N LEU A 14 20.43 4.55 -31.19
CA LEU A 14 19.13 4.68 -30.50
C LEU A 14 17.99 3.97 -31.24
N GLN A 15 18.01 3.91 -32.58
CA GLN A 15 17.04 3.11 -33.35
C GLN A 15 17.24 1.60 -33.24
N ARG A 16 18.40 1.14 -32.73
CA ARG A 16 18.72 -0.29 -32.55
C ARG A 16 18.39 -0.83 -31.17
N VAL A 17 17.94 0.01 -30.23
CA VAL A 17 17.42 -0.47 -28.94
C VAL A 17 16.01 -0.99 -29.18
N PRO A 18 15.74 -2.30 -29.08
CA PRO A 18 14.37 -2.77 -29.12
C PRO A 18 13.69 -2.30 -27.82
N ALA A 19 12.99 -1.18 -27.87
CA ALA A 19 12.07 -0.72 -26.81
C ALA A 19 10.77 -1.54 -26.80
N GLN A 20 10.83 -2.79 -27.26
CA GLN A 20 9.68 -3.65 -27.42
C GLN A 20 9.90 -4.88 -26.55
N VAL A 21 9.39 -4.82 -25.32
CA VAL A 21 9.01 -6.00 -24.56
C VAL A 21 7.80 -6.61 -25.28
N THR A 22 8.03 -7.17 -26.47
CA THR A 22 7.01 -7.95 -27.18
C THR A 22 6.92 -9.32 -26.49
N PRO A 23 5.75 -9.71 -25.95
CA PRO A 23 5.59 -11.06 -25.43
C PRO A 23 5.81 -12.08 -26.57
N PRO A 24 6.48 -13.23 -26.30
CA PRO A 24 6.70 -14.24 -27.32
C PRO A 24 5.36 -14.81 -27.82
N PRO A 25 5.24 -15.14 -29.12
CA PRO A 25 3.96 -15.45 -29.77
C PRO A 25 3.32 -16.80 -29.37
N ILE A 26 3.89 -17.58 -28.45
CA ILE A 26 3.55 -19.00 -28.22
C ILE A 26 2.74 -19.25 -26.93
N GLY A 27 2.44 -18.26 -26.09
CA GLY A 27 1.69 -18.62 -24.87
C GLY A 27 1.23 -17.49 -23.98
N TYR A 28 0.34 -16.63 -24.45
CA TYR A 28 -0.43 -15.75 -23.55
C TYR A 28 -1.06 -16.55 -22.40
N SER A 29 -1.57 -17.76 -22.69
CA SER A 29 -2.10 -18.67 -21.68
C SER A 29 -1.04 -19.12 -20.66
N LEU A 30 0.10 -19.64 -21.12
CA LEU A 30 1.17 -20.11 -20.22
C LEU A 30 1.75 -18.97 -19.38
N PHE A 31 1.99 -17.80 -19.99
CA PHE A 31 2.45 -16.61 -19.29
C PHE A 31 1.43 -16.12 -18.27
N PHE A 32 0.14 -16.13 -18.62
CA PHE A 32 -0.94 -15.76 -17.71
C PHE A 32 -1.01 -16.70 -16.50
N PHE A 33 -0.96 -18.01 -16.71
CA PHE A 33 -1.01 -18.99 -15.61
C PHE A 33 0.25 -18.98 -14.74
N LEU A 34 1.43 -18.88 -15.33
CA LEU A 34 2.70 -18.97 -14.59
C LEU A 34 3.11 -17.66 -13.90
N PHE A 35 2.77 -16.51 -14.48
CA PHE A 35 3.24 -15.20 -13.98
C PHE A 35 2.11 -14.32 -13.49
N ILE A 36 1.02 -14.15 -14.26
CA ILE A 36 -0.04 -13.17 -13.94
C ILE A 36 -0.97 -13.68 -12.84
N PHE A 37 -1.44 -14.92 -12.93
CA PHE A 37 -2.34 -15.52 -11.95
C PHE A 37 -1.78 -15.51 -10.52
N PRO A 38 -0.54 -15.99 -10.24
CA PRO A 38 0.00 -15.95 -8.89
C PRO A 38 0.24 -14.52 -8.40
N PHE A 39 0.61 -13.60 -9.28
CA PHE A 39 0.72 -12.18 -8.94
C PHE A 39 -0.64 -11.61 -8.51
N LYS A 40 -1.72 -11.89 -9.27
CA LYS A 40 -3.07 -11.43 -8.92
C LYS A 40 -3.51 -11.94 -7.56
N VAL A 41 -3.26 -13.21 -7.25
CA VAL A 41 -3.63 -13.80 -5.95
C VAL A 41 -2.84 -13.13 -4.82
N ARG A 42 -1.52 -12.97 -4.97
CA ARG A 42 -0.66 -12.36 -3.94
C ARG A 42 -0.93 -10.87 -3.71
N CYS A 43 -1.30 -10.14 -4.76
CA CYS A 43 -1.56 -8.71 -4.67
C CYS A 43 -3.04 -8.39 -4.41
N SER A 44 -3.94 -9.38 -4.43
CA SER A 44 -5.37 -9.16 -4.17
C SER A 44 -5.63 -8.60 -2.78
N CYS A 45 -6.76 -7.92 -2.62
CA CYS A 45 -7.21 -7.37 -1.34
C CYS A 45 -7.28 -8.44 -0.24
N GLN A 46 -6.42 -8.32 0.76
CA GLN A 46 -6.31 -9.24 1.88
C GLN A 46 -5.79 -8.54 3.15
N VAL A 47 -5.82 -9.25 4.27
CA VAL A 47 -5.21 -8.80 5.52
C VAL A 47 -3.70 -9.04 5.44
N MET A 48 -2.91 -8.03 5.77
CA MET A 48 -1.45 -8.06 5.75
C MET A 48 -0.88 -7.41 7.01
N ASP A 49 0.34 -7.81 7.38
CA ASP A 49 1.10 -7.17 8.42
C ASP A 49 1.62 -5.82 7.91
N GLN A 50 1.33 -4.76 8.66
CA GLN A 50 1.75 -3.40 8.35
C GLN A 50 2.45 -2.79 9.57
N LEU A 51 3.58 -2.12 9.32
CA LEU A 51 4.22 -1.28 10.32
C LEU A 51 3.42 0.01 10.47
N VAL A 52 2.94 0.27 11.67
CA VAL A 52 2.30 1.53 12.04
C VAL A 52 3.15 2.22 13.10
N TYR A 53 3.35 3.53 12.95
CA TYR A 53 4.04 4.30 13.96
C TYR A 53 3.10 4.51 15.14
N VAL A 54 3.62 4.30 16.35
CA VAL A 54 2.86 4.48 17.59
C VAL A 54 2.41 5.93 17.73
N TYR A 55 3.26 6.87 17.32
CA TYR A 55 2.96 8.31 17.34
C TYR A 55 1.74 8.68 16.46
N ASP A 56 1.61 8.08 15.28
CA ASP A 56 0.51 8.37 14.35
C ASP A 56 -0.85 7.88 14.90
N GLU A 57 -0.86 6.77 15.65
CA GLU A 57 -2.07 6.22 16.27
C GLU A 57 -2.38 6.86 17.62
N TYR A 58 -1.37 7.44 18.30
CA TYR A 58 -1.48 8.10 19.61
C TYR A 58 -0.86 9.51 19.62
N PRO A 59 -1.33 10.45 18.78
CA PRO A 59 -0.71 11.77 18.68
C PRO A 59 -0.80 12.58 19.97
N GLN A 60 -1.78 12.31 20.84
CA GLN A 60 -1.97 13.00 22.13
C GLN A 60 -0.92 12.63 23.19
N SER A 61 -0.06 11.65 22.90
CA SER A 61 0.97 11.16 23.81
C SER A 61 2.35 11.76 23.49
N VAL A 62 2.39 13.00 22.98
CA VAL A 62 3.58 13.72 22.47
C VAL A 62 4.76 13.72 23.46
N GLU A 63 4.49 13.62 24.76
CA GLU A 63 5.53 13.57 25.80
C GLU A 63 6.23 12.20 25.92
N ASN A 64 5.63 11.13 25.40
CA ASN A 64 6.12 9.76 25.55
C ASN A 64 6.95 9.34 24.33
N ILE A 65 8.22 9.02 24.58
CA ILE A 65 9.08 8.36 23.61
C ILE A 65 8.83 6.86 23.68
N TYR A 66 8.16 6.30 22.65
CA TYR A 66 7.86 4.88 22.56
C TYR A 66 9.00 4.08 21.92
N VAL A 67 9.43 3.00 22.58
CA VAL A 67 10.37 2.02 22.04
C VAL A 67 9.75 0.62 22.07
N PRO A 68 9.48 0.00 20.90
CA PRO A 68 9.76 0.50 19.55
C PRO A 68 8.81 1.64 19.12
N HIS A 69 9.28 2.49 18.20
CA HIS A 69 8.48 3.59 17.63
C HIS A 69 7.37 3.12 16.67
N CYS A 70 7.52 1.90 16.13
CA CYS A 70 6.53 1.27 15.27
C CYS A 70 6.24 -0.14 15.76
N VAL A 71 5.00 -0.56 15.54
CA VAL A 71 4.52 -1.90 15.86
C VAL A 71 3.90 -2.52 14.61
N VAL A 72 3.88 -3.85 14.56
CA VAL A 72 3.24 -4.60 13.48
C VAL A 72 1.77 -4.78 13.83
N VAL A 73 0.88 -4.35 12.93
CA VAL A 73 -0.57 -4.43 13.08
C VAL A 73 -1.16 -4.98 11.78
N ARG A 74 -2.17 -5.84 11.90
CA ARG A 74 -2.84 -6.39 10.72
C ARG A 74 -3.82 -5.38 10.10
N ARG A 75 -3.60 -5.02 8.84
CA ARG A 75 -4.40 -4.06 8.08
C ARG A 75 -4.77 -4.60 6.70
N CYS A 76 -5.81 -4.04 6.11
CA CYS A 76 -6.24 -4.41 4.76
C CYS A 76 -5.32 -3.72 3.75
N SER A 77 -4.83 -4.49 2.79
CA SER A 77 -3.95 -4.02 1.72
C SER A 77 -4.11 -4.88 0.48
N GLY A 78 -3.62 -4.38 -0.65
CA GLY A 78 -3.73 -5.04 -1.95
C GLY A 78 -4.56 -4.24 -2.95
N TYR A 79 -4.63 -4.75 -4.17
CA TYR A 79 -5.31 -4.11 -5.28
C TYR A 79 -6.74 -4.64 -5.44
N CYS A 80 -7.61 -3.78 -5.98
CA CYS A 80 -8.94 -4.10 -6.44
C CYS A 80 -9.00 -3.89 -7.96
N SER A 81 -9.84 -4.66 -8.66
CA SER A 81 -9.99 -4.51 -10.11
C SER A 81 -10.92 -3.34 -10.41
N GLY A 82 -10.34 -2.15 -10.58
CA GLY A 82 -11.05 -0.89 -10.80
C GLY A 82 -10.60 0.18 -9.80
N GLU A 83 -10.35 1.39 -10.28
CA GLU A 83 -9.90 2.54 -9.46
C GLU A 83 -11.02 3.07 -8.54
N GLU A 84 -12.27 2.79 -8.89
CA GLU A 84 -13.46 3.10 -8.12
C GLU A 84 -13.63 2.23 -6.87
N PHE A 85 -12.88 1.12 -6.79
CA PHE A 85 -12.88 0.19 -5.67
C PHE A 85 -11.66 0.38 -4.76
N LYS A 86 -11.87 0.30 -3.46
CA LYS A 86 -10.81 0.27 -2.45
C LYS A 86 -10.89 -1.00 -1.61
N CYS A 87 -9.72 -1.50 -1.20
CA CYS A 87 -9.62 -2.62 -0.27
C CYS A 87 -9.91 -2.12 1.14
N LEU A 88 -11.11 -2.40 1.65
CA LEU A 88 -11.60 -1.90 2.93
C LEU A 88 -11.86 -3.05 3.90
N PRO A 89 -11.69 -2.84 5.22
CA PRO A 89 -12.07 -3.83 6.22
C PRO A 89 -13.58 -4.04 6.26
N THR A 90 -13.98 -5.28 6.52
CA THR A 90 -15.37 -5.67 6.78
C THR A 90 -15.59 -6.18 8.20
N LEU A 91 -14.49 -6.52 8.89
CA LEU A 91 -14.46 -6.92 10.27
C LEU A 91 -13.17 -6.42 10.91
N GLU A 92 -13.29 -5.82 12.09
CA GLU A 92 -12.18 -5.24 12.85
C GLU A 92 -12.18 -5.82 14.27
N ARG A 93 -11.02 -5.76 14.92
CA ARG A 93 -10.86 -6.02 16.35
C ARG A 93 -9.84 -5.07 16.96
N ASN A 94 -9.90 -4.94 18.27
CA ASN A 94 -8.83 -4.32 19.03
C ASN A 94 -7.77 -5.38 19.41
N ALA A 95 -6.50 -5.04 19.28
CA ALA A 95 -5.37 -5.86 19.69
C ALA A 95 -4.47 -5.04 20.63
N THR A 96 -4.22 -5.56 21.82
CA THR A 96 -3.33 -4.93 22.79
C THR A 96 -1.89 -5.41 22.57
N LEU A 97 -0.97 -4.46 22.41
CA LEU A 97 0.45 -4.70 22.23
C LEU A 97 1.22 -3.99 23.35
N GLN A 98 2.24 -4.67 23.87
CA GLN A 98 3.12 -4.10 24.87
C GLN A 98 4.26 -3.34 24.19
N VAL A 99 4.44 -2.09 24.60
CA VAL A 99 5.62 -1.29 24.27
C VAL A 99 6.55 -1.31 25.48
N ASN A 100 7.86 -1.37 25.26
CA ASN A 100 8.82 -1.64 26.33
C ASN A 100 9.26 -0.36 27.06
N GLN A 101 9.30 0.77 26.37
CA GLN A 101 9.64 2.06 26.96
C GLN A 101 8.67 3.12 26.45
N PRO A 102 7.86 3.73 27.33
CA PRO A 102 7.52 3.22 28.65
C PRO A 102 6.92 1.80 28.57
N MET A 103 6.95 1.02 29.66
CA MET A 103 6.32 -0.31 29.71
C MET A 103 4.81 -0.14 29.82
N VAL A 104 4.13 -0.02 28.68
CA VAL A 104 2.68 0.26 28.58
C VAL A 104 2.04 -0.64 27.54
N GLU A 105 0.78 -1.01 27.82
CA GLU A 105 -0.07 -1.68 26.85
C GLU A 105 -0.84 -0.64 26.03
N LEU A 106 -0.68 -0.71 24.72
CA LEU A 106 -1.38 0.12 23.75
C LEU A 106 -2.32 -0.73 22.92
N THR A 107 -3.49 -0.20 22.57
CA THR A 107 -4.56 -0.92 21.87
C THR A 107 -4.72 -0.46 20.44
N PHE A 108 -4.28 -1.27 19.49
CA PHE A 108 -4.34 -0.97 18.07
C PHE A 108 -5.59 -1.59 17.42
N LEU A 109 -6.15 -0.89 16.44
CA LEU A 109 -7.19 -1.43 15.58
C LEU A 109 -6.57 -2.36 14.54
N GLU A 110 -7.01 -3.61 14.50
CA GLU A 110 -6.64 -4.62 13.51
C GLU A 110 -7.81 -5.00 12.61
N HIS A 111 -7.52 -5.25 11.35
CA HIS A 111 -8.49 -5.77 10.39
C HIS A 111 -8.44 -7.30 10.39
N GLN A 112 -9.61 -7.95 10.39
CA GLN A 112 -9.72 -9.41 10.32
C GLN A 112 -10.18 -9.91 8.95
N GLN A 113 -10.96 -9.11 8.23
CA GLN A 113 -11.51 -9.45 6.92
C GLN A 113 -11.52 -8.20 6.05
N CYS A 114 -11.28 -8.38 4.74
CA CYS A 114 -11.18 -7.30 3.77
C CYS A 114 -12.01 -7.62 2.53
N GLN A 115 -12.60 -6.58 1.92
CA GLN A 115 -13.29 -6.68 0.64
C GLN A 115 -13.06 -5.44 -0.21
N CYS A 116 -13.09 -5.61 -1.53
CA CYS A 116 -13.14 -4.50 -2.47
C CYS A 116 -14.55 -3.88 -2.46
N ARG A 117 -14.64 -2.61 -2.09
CA ARG A 117 -15.91 -1.86 -2.04
C ARG A 117 -15.79 -0.55 -2.79
N SER A 118 -16.89 -0.09 -3.39
CA SER A 118 -16.91 1.17 -4.12
C SER A 118 -16.72 2.35 -3.15
N PHE A 119 -16.15 3.45 -3.63
CA PHE A 119 -15.99 4.68 -2.84
C PHE A 119 -17.34 5.24 -2.35
N THR A 120 -18.39 5.09 -3.18
CA THR A 120 -19.74 5.61 -2.93
C THR A 120 -20.49 4.84 -1.84
N ASP A 121 -20.27 3.53 -1.72
CA ASP A 121 -20.99 2.71 -0.73
C ASP A 121 -20.47 2.90 0.70
N ASN A 122 -19.32 3.55 0.89
CA ASN A 122 -18.61 3.56 2.16
C ASN A 122 -18.02 4.93 2.53
N LEU A 123 -18.81 6.00 2.31
CA LEU A 123 -18.48 7.35 2.78
C LEU A 123 -18.15 7.36 4.28
N ILE A 124 -18.81 6.56 5.11
CA ILE A 124 -18.54 6.50 6.57
C ILE A 124 -17.13 5.97 6.85
N PHE A 125 -16.63 4.95 6.13
CA PHE A 125 -15.28 4.44 6.34
C PHE A 125 -14.23 5.48 5.92
N LEU A 126 -14.43 6.11 4.76
CA LEU A 126 -13.56 7.16 4.26
C LEU A 126 -13.62 8.43 5.11
N LEU A 127 -14.78 8.75 5.66
CA LEU A 127 -14.95 9.83 6.63
C LEU A 127 -14.34 9.47 7.97
N ASN A 128 -14.32 8.19 8.38
CA ASN A 128 -13.64 7.76 9.61
C ASN A 128 -12.12 7.74 9.44
N THR A 129 -11.59 7.32 8.28
CA THR A 129 -10.15 7.45 7.99
C THR A 129 -9.77 8.91 7.79
N LYS A 130 -10.57 9.70 7.06
CA LYS A 130 -10.36 11.14 6.91
C LYS A 130 -10.59 11.91 8.22
N SER A 131 -11.50 11.52 9.10
CA SER A 131 -11.73 12.20 10.38
C SER A 131 -10.65 11.82 11.37
N LYS A 132 -10.15 10.57 11.38
CA LYS A 132 -8.92 10.20 12.09
C LYS A 132 -7.74 11.01 11.56
N ILE A 133 -7.73 11.26 10.24
CA ILE A 133 -6.75 12.12 9.59
C ILE A 133 -6.86 13.60 9.98
N ILE A 134 -8.07 14.14 9.93
CA ILE A 134 -8.35 15.54 10.24
C ILE A 134 -8.19 15.76 11.74
N SER A 135 -8.57 14.81 12.60
CA SER A 135 -8.37 14.92 14.06
C SER A 135 -6.89 14.97 14.44
N TYR A 136 -5.99 14.31 13.70
CA TYR A 136 -4.55 14.50 13.93
C TYR A 136 -4.07 15.85 13.40
N ALA A 137 -4.70 16.41 12.35
CA ALA A 137 -4.27 17.66 11.70
C ALA A 137 -4.92 18.91 12.30
N THR A 138 -6.03 18.77 13.04
CA THR A 138 -6.75 19.88 13.70
C THR A 138 -6.49 19.95 15.20
N ALA A 139 -5.65 19.07 15.74
CA ALA A 139 -5.08 19.24 17.07
C ALA A 139 -3.92 20.27 17.09
N ASP A 140 -3.51 20.74 15.92
CA ASP A 140 -2.56 21.85 15.73
C ASP A 140 -3.33 23.17 15.53
N PHE A 141 -3.97 23.71 16.57
CA PHE A 141 -4.25 25.15 16.72
C PHE A 141 -4.58 25.51 18.17
#